data_AF-A0A1Y0N2V6-F1
#
_entry.id   AF-A0A1Y0N2V6-F1
#
_cell.length_a   1.000
_cell.length_b   1.000
_cell.length_c   1.000
_cell.angle_alpha   90.00
_cell.angle_beta   90.00
_cell.angle_gamma   90.00
#
_symmetry.space_group_name_H-M   'P 1'
#
loop_
_entity.id
_entity.type
_entity.pdbx_description
1 polymer ?
#
loop_
_entity_poly.entity_id
_entity_poly.type
_entity_poly.pdbx_seq_one_letter_code
_entity_poly.pdbx_strand_id
1 'polypeptide(L)'
;MSESFYNSRKGKYNEYLLSEKWKTKRNEVLKRDNSLCRVCKEKKAEDVHHLTYENLFNEKLEDLISVCRKCHLEIHFPSSSNL
;
A
#
# COMPACT_ATOMS: atom_id res chain seq x y z
N MET A 1 20.39 0.77 12.62
CA MET A 1 19.76 2.06 12.24
C MET A 1 19.85 2.99 13.43
N SER A 2 20.04 4.31 13.24
CA SER A 2 20.18 5.25 14.37
C SER A 2 18.83 5.59 14.99
N GLU A 3 18.84 5.98 16.27
CA GLU A 3 17.66 6.48 16.99
C GLU A 3 17.03 7.71 16.29
N SER A 4 17.85 8.54 15.65
CA SER A 4 17.39 9.66 14.81
C SER A 4 16.55 9.23 13.62
N PHE A 5 16.80 8.05 13.03
CA PHE A 5 16.02 7.53 11.92
C PHE A 5 14.62 7.10 12.36
N TYR A 6 14.52 6.35 13.47
CA TYR A 6 13.23 5.87 13.99
C TYR A 6 12.31 7.03 14.40
N ASN A 7 12.88 8.11 14.96
CA ASN A 7 12.11 9.29 15.34
C ASN A 7 11.62 10.13 14.14
N SER A 8 12.16 9.91 12.94
CA SER A 8 11.72 10.61 11.73
C SER A 8 10.35 10.14 11.24
N ARG A 9 9.65 10.97 10.46
CA ARG A 9 8.38 10.58 9.80
C ARG A 9 8.52 9.31 8.97
N LYS A 10 9.63 9.16 8.25
CA LYS A 10 9.93 7.96 7.43
C LYS A 10 10.16 6.72 8.30
N GLY A 11 10.86 6.87 9.43
CA GLY A 11 11.09 5.79 10.38
C GLY A 11 9.78 5.27 10.98
N LYS A 12 8.95 6.18 11.51
CA LYS A 12 7.63 5.85 12.06
C LYS A 12 6.70 5.22 11.02
N TYR A 13 6.73 5.70 9.78
CA TYR A 13 5.96 5.10 8.70
C TYR A 13 6.42 3.67 8.39
N ASN A 14 7.73 3.44 8.30
CA ASN A 14 8.27 2.10 8.09
C ASN A 14 7.92 1.15 9.25
N GLU A 15 8.02 1.61 10.49
CA GLU A 15 7.62 0.84 11.67
C GLU A 15 6.13 0.48 11.60
N TYR A 16 5.28 1.44 11.24
CA TYR A 16 3.86 1.19 11.04
C TYR A 16 3.60 0.11 9.98
N LEU A 17 4.27 0.17 8.84
CA LEU A 17 4.14 -0.85 7.79
C LEU A 17 4.59 -2.26 8.23
N LEU A 18 5.38 -2.36 9.30
CA LEU A 18 5.79 -3.65 9.88
C LEU A 18 4.84 -4.12 11.01
N SER A 19 3.95 -3.26 11.49
CA SER A 19 3.06 -3.52 12.62
C SER A 19 1.94 -4.52 12.31
N GLU A 20 1.43 -5.19 13.35
CA GLU A 20 0.23 -6.05 13.24
C GLU A 20 -1.03 -5.28 12.84
N LYS A 21 -1.10 -3.99 13.19
CA LYS A 21 -2.19 -3.09 12.78
C LYS A 21 -2.25 -2.99 11.26
N TRP A 22 -1.12 -2.70 10.62
CA TRP A 22 -1.06 -2.63 9.16
C TRP A 22 -1.27 -4.00 8.51
N LYS A 23 -0.68 -5.08 9.05
CA LYS A 23 -0.89 -6.45 8.52
C LYS A 23 -2.37 -6.84 8.51
N THR A 24 -3.08 -6.55 9.61
CA THR A 24 -4.53 -6.78 9.71
C THR A 24 -5.29 -5.97 8.65
N LYS A 25 -5.03 -4.66 8.56
CA LYS A 25 -5.66 -3.77 7.58
C LYS A 25 -5.40 -4.22 6.14
N ARG A 26 -4.16 -4.58 5.83
CA ARG A 26 -3.76 -5.13 4.52
C ARG A 26 -4.54 -6.40 4.18
N ASN A 27 -4.70 -7.32 5.13
CA ASN A 27 -5.45 -8.55 4.91
C ASN A 27 -6.96 -8.30 4.71
N GLU A 28 -7.55 -7.33 5.41
CA GLU A 28 -8.95 -6.91 5.20
C GLU A 28 -9.17 -6.43 3.77
N VAL A 29 -8.28 -5.57 3.25
CA VAL A 29 -8.35 -5.03 1.89
C VAL A 29 -8.21 -6.14 0.84
N LEU A 30 -7.22 -7.03 1.02
CA LEU A 30 -7.04 -8.18 0.12
C LEU A 30 -8.25 -9.13 0.15
N LYS A 31 -8.86 -9.33 1.32
CA LYS A 31 -10.07 -10.16 1.45
C LYS A 31 -11.28 -9.51 0.77
N ARG A 32 -11.51 -8.20 0.98
CA ARG A 32 -12.56 -7.42 0.31
C ARG A 32 -12.48 -7.57 -1.21
N ASP A 33 -11.26 -7.53 -1.73
CA ASP A 33 -10.99 -7.55 -3.17
C ASP A 33 -10.84 -8.97 -3.75
N ASN A 34 -11.14 -10.02 -2.96
CA ASN A 34 -10.94 -11.43 -3.32
C ASN A 34 -9.52 -11.74 -3.83
N SER A 35 -8.52 -11.04 -3.29
CA SER A 35 -7.12 -11.11 -3.74
C SER A 35 -6.92 -10.89 -5.24
N LEU A 36 -7.82 -10.13 -5.90
CA LEU A 36 -7.71 -9.76 -7.30
C LEU A 36 -7.20 -8.32 -7.43
N CYS A 37 -6.24 -8.08 -8.33
CA CYS A 37 -5.78 -6.72 -8.63
C CYS A 37 -6.96 -5.87 -9.12
N ARG A 38 -7.23 -4.75 -8.45
CA ARG A 38 -8.35 -3.87 -8.78
C ARG A 38 -8.07 -2.94 -9.95
N VAL A 39 -6.81 -2.81 -10.35
CA VAL A 39 -6.37 -2.02 -11.51
C VAL A 39 -6.51 -2.84 -12.79
N CYS A 40 -5.68 -3.89 -12.96
CA CYS A 40 -5.69 -4.68 -14.19
C CYS A 40 -6.79 -5.75 -14.23
N LYS A 41 -7.34 -6.18 -13.08
CA LYS A 41 -8.39 -7.22 -12.97
C LYS A 41 -8.02 -8.61 -13.53
N GLU A 42 -6.75 -8.81 -13.88
CA GLU A 42 -6.25 -10.06 -14.47
C GLU A 42 -5.39 -10.88 -13.51
N LYS A 43 -4.60 -10.20 -12.65
CA LYS A 43 -3.59 -10.82 -11.80
C LYS A 43 -4.02 -10.83 -10.35
N LYS A 44 -3.52 -11.81 -9.59
CA LYS A 44 -3.63 -11.83 -8.13
C LYS A 44 -3.01 -10.55 -7.55
N ALA A 45 -3.68 -9.95 -6.57
CA ALA A 45 -3.13 -8.87 -5.78
C ALA A 45 -2.13 -9.41 -4.76
N GLU A 46 -0.97 -8.77 -4.70
CA GLU A 46 0.14 -9.12 -3.82
C GLU A 46 0.47 -7.98 -2.86
N ASP A 47 0.01 -6.77 -3.17
CA ASP A 47 0.23 -5.57 -2.38
C ASP A 47 -1.09 -4.82 -2.18
N VAL A 48 -1.06 -3.93 -1.20
CA VAL A 48 -2.09 -2.91 -0.97
C VAL A 48 -1.41 -1.57 -1.12
N HIS A 49 -2.00 -0.71 -1.95
CA HIS A 49 -1.50 0.64 -2.23
C HIS A 49 -2.40 1.69 -1.56
N HIS A 50 -1.80 2.74 -1.02
CA HIS A 50 -2.49 3.90 -0.48
C HIS A 50 -2.92 4.85 -1.59
N LEU A 51 -4.23 5.05 -1.77
CA LEU A 51 -4.78 6.05 -2.70
C LEU A 51 -4.64 7.47 -2.16
N THR A 52 -4.63 7.61 -0.83
CA THR A 52 -4.42 8.87 -0.12
C THR A 52 -3.65 8.60 1.18
N TYR A 53 -2.97 9.63 1.68
CA TYR A 53 -2.25 9.60 2.95
C TYR A 53 -2.90 10.49 4.03
N GLU A 54 -4.08 11.06 3.76
CA GLU A 54 -4.80 11.95 4.69
C GLU A 54 -5.11 11.29 6.05
N ASN A 55 -5.48 10.00 6.03
CA ASN A 55 -5.76 9.22 7.23
C ASN A 55 -4.60 8.27 7.61
N LEU A 56 -3.35 8.64 7.31
CA LEU A 56 -2.20 7.78 7.61
C LEU A 56 -2.20 7.34 9.09
N PHE A 57 -1.95 6.04 9.33
CA PHE A 57 -2.08 5.35 10.62
C PHE A 57 -3.51 5.07 11.10
N ASN A 58 -4.54 5.55 10.40
CA ASN A 58 -5.95 5.29 10.68
C ASN A 58 -6.76 5.13 9.38
N GLU A 59 -6.17 4.46 8.40
CA GLU A 59 -6.71 4.35 7.05
C GLU A 59 -8.07 3.65 7.06
N LYS A 60 -9.02 4.23 6.32
CA LYS A 60 -10.24 3.54 5.95
C LYS A 60 -9.92 2.50 4.87
N LEU A 61 -10.78 1.50 4.70
CA LEU A 61 -10.54 0.51 3.64
C LEU A 61 -10.58 1.16 2.25
N GLU A 62 -11.37 2.23 2.08
CA GLU A 62 -11.52 2.96 0.81
C GLU A 62 -10.29 3.80 0.47
N ASP A 63 -9.45 4.11 1.46
CA ASP A 63 -8.16 4.79 1.23
C ASP A 63 -7.13 3.83 0.60
N LEU A 64 -7.48 2.55 0.47
CA LEU A 64 -6.57 1.45 0.13
C LEU A 64 -7.11 0.60 -1.04
N ILE A 65 -6.20 0.16 -1.91
CA ILE A 65 -6.53 -0.66 -3.08
C ILE A 65 -5.63 -1.89 -3.20
N SER A 66 -6.21 -3.06 -3.47
CA SER A 66 -5.44 -4.29 -3.77
C SER A 66 -4.86 -4.23 -5.18
N VAL A 67 -3.54 -4.44 -5.31
CA VAL A 67 -2.83 -4.37 -6.60
C VAL A 67 -1.83 -5.51 -6.77
N CYS A 68 -1.60 -5.93 -8.01
CA CYS A 68 -0.46 -6.80 -8.34
C CYS A 68 0.84 -6.00 -8.35
N ARG A 69 1.99 -6.67 -8.23
CA ARG A 69 3.31 -6.01 -8.19
C ARG A 69 3.55 -5.06 -9.38
N LYS A 70 3.16 -5.49 -10.59
CA LYS A 70 3.30 -4.66 -11.80
C LYS A 70 2.54 -3.35 -11.68
N CYS A 71 1.24 -3.40 -11.38
CA CYS A 71 0.42 -2.20 -11.24
C CYS A 71 0.89 -1.33 -10.07
N HIS A 72 1.35 -1.94 -8.98
CA HIS A 72 1.88 -1.20 -7.83
C HIS A 72 3.12 -0.36 -8.23
N LEU A 73 4.04 -0.96 -8.99
CA LEU A 73 5.21 -0.26 -9.52
C LEU A 73 4.82 0.84 -10.51
N GLU A 74 3.88 0.57 -11.42
CA GLU A 74 3.40 1.57 -12.39
C GLU A 74 2.73 2.78 -11.71
N ILE A 75 2.06 2.59 -10.56
CA ILE A 75 1.47 3.71 -9.81
C ILE A 75 2.57 4.59 -9.20
N HIS A 76 3.63 4.00 -8.63
CA HIS A 76 4.74 4.77 -8.05
C HIS A 76 5.69 5.37 -9.09
N PHE A 77 5.86 4.68 -10.21
CA PHE A 77 6.80 5.00 -11.28
C PHE A 77 6.10 4.83 -12.63
N PRO A 78 5.17 5.73 -12.97
CA PRO A 78 4.49 5.66 -14.25
C PRO A 78 5.53 5.75 -15.35
N SER A 79 5.56 4.76 -16.24
CA SER A 79 6.39 4.83 -17.44
C SER A 79 5.88 6.00 -18.28
N SER A 80 6.71 7.04 -18.41
CA SER A 80 6.51 8.14 -19.35
C SER A 80 6.66 7.62 -20.78
N SER A 81 5.71 6.81 -21.24
CA SER A 81 5.65 6.31 -22.61
C SER A 81 4.26 6.60 -23.14
N ASN A 82 4.05 7.89 -23.43
CA ASN A 82 3.17 8.41 -24.47
C ASN A 82 3.47 9.91 -24.64
N LEU A 83 4.54 10.19 -25.39
CA LEU A 83 4.64 11.33 -26.30
C LEU A 83 4.96 10.75 -27.68
#